data_AF-A0A2P6GF02-F1
#
_entry.id   AF-A0A2P6GF02-F1
#
_cell.length_a   1.000
_cell.length_b   1.000
_cell.length_c   1.000
_cell.angle_alpha   90.00
_cell.angle_beta   90.00
_cell.angle_gamma   90.00
#
_symmetry.space_group_name_H-M   'P 1'
#
loop_
_entity.id
_entity.type
_entity.pdbx_description
1 polymer ?
#
loop_
_entity_poly.entity_id
_entity_poly.type
_entity_poly.pdbx_seq_one_letter_code
_entity_poly.pdbx_strand_id
1 'polypeptide(L)'
;KNVITTLKMKRLSDDEKKCYLLSDEWKGKAGGYSIQGAASYFFPFISGSYSNVVGLPLTETVGMLLGIGFKIPKFLNRLKN
;
A
#
# COMPACT_ATOMS: atom_id res chain seq x y z
N LYS A 1 -14.63 1.64 -12.14
CA LYS A 1 -14.10 2.73 -11.28
C LYS A 1 -12.57 2.60 -11.26
N ASN A 2 -11.84 3.69 -11.53
CA ASN A 2 -10.38 3.70 -11.42
C ASN A 2 -9.99 4.23 -10.02
N VAL A 3 -8.95 3.66 -9.41
CA VAL A 3 -8.40 4.11 -8.12
C VAL A 3 -6.94 4.48 -8.33
N ILE A 4 -6.64 5.77 -8.23
CA ILE A 4 -5.28 6.30 -8.38
C ILE A 4 -4.77 6.69 -7.00
N THR A 5 -3.49 6.43 -6.73
CA THR A 5 -2.84 6.83 -5.49
C THR A 5 -1.49 7.45 -5.80
N THR A 6 -1.28 8.64 -5.26
CA THR A 6 -0.07 9.44 -5.47
C THR A 6 0.78 9.39 -4.22
N LEU A 7 2.05 9.04 -4.39
CA LEU A 7 3.06 9.06 -3.34
C LEU A 7 4.06 10.18 -3.62
N LYS A 8 4.59 10.81 -2.57
CA LYS A 8 5.78 11.65 -2.68
C LYS A 8 6.88 11.02 -1.86
N MET A 9 8.01 10.76 -2.52
CA MET A 9 9.22 10.30 -1.86
C MET A 9 10.01 11.51 -1.37
N LYS A 10 10.59 11.42 -0.18
CA LYS A 10 11.57 12.40 0.29
C LYS A 10 12.83 12.32 -0.57
N ARG A 11 13.65 13.37 -0.52
CA ARG A 11 14.99 13.31 -1.12
C ARG A 11 15.83 12.32 -0.32
N LEU A 12 16.29 11.24 -0.99
CA LEU A 12 17.13 10.23 -0.37
C LEU A 12 18.60 10.65 -0.41
N SER A 13 19.29 10.50 0.72
CA SER A 13 20.75 10.57 0.74
C SER A 13 21.36 9.34 0.04
N ASP A 14 22.63 9.41 -0.32
CA ASP A 14 23.30 8.25 -0.92
C ASP A 14 23.48 7.10 0.07
N ASP A 15 23.62 7.40 1.37
CA ASP A 15 23.69 6.39 2.41
C ASP A 15 22.36 5.66 2.58
N GLU A 16 21.23 6.37 2.51
CA GLU A 16 19.89 5.75 2.54
C GLU A 16 19.67 4.81 1.36
N LYS A 17 20.10 5.23 0.16
CA LYS A 17 20.03 4.37 -1.04
C LYS A 17 20.90 3.12 -0.87
N LYS A 18 22.14 3.26 -0.41
CA LYS A 18 23.05 2.13 -0.18
C LYS A 18 22.46 1.15 0.84
N CYS A 19 22.02 1.66 2.00
CA CYS A 19 21.39 0.84 3.04
C CYS A 19 20.16 0.10 2.51
N TYR A 20 19.34 0.75 1.69
CA TYR A 20 18.16 0.11 1.10
C TYR A 20 18.50 -0.94 0.04
N LEU A 21 19.53 -0.70 -0.78
CA LEU A 21 19.98 -1.68 -1.76
C LEU A 21 20.55 -2.93 -1.08
N LEU A 22 21.24 -2.77 0.05
CA LEU A 22 21.77 -3.87 0.86
C LEU A 22 20.68 -4.71 1.54
N SER A 23 19.46 -4.20 1.72
CA SER A 23 18.38 -4.95 2.36
C SER A 23 17.72 -5.97 1.43
N ASP A 24 17.99 -5.90 0.12
CA ASP A 24 17.36 -6.73 -0.92
C ASP A 24 15.82 -6.64 -1.02
N GLU A 25 15.15 -5.81 -0.20
CA GLU A 25 13.68 -5.65 -0.21
C GLU A 25 13.12 -5.14 -1.54
N TRP A 26 13.97 -4.49 -2.34
CA TRP A 26 13.61 -3.95 -3.65
C TRP A 26 13.39 -5.06 -4.70
N LYS A 27 13.94 -6.26 -4.49
CA LYS A 27 13.88 -7.36 -5.44
C LYS A 27 12.44 -7.83 -5.64
N GLY A 28 12.03 -7.94 -6.90
CA GLY A 28 10.68 -8.39 -7.27
C GLY A 28 9.55 -7.40 -6.93
N LYS A 29 9.87 -6.14 -6.59
CA LYS A 29 8.89 -5.09 -6.31
C LYS A 29 8.80 -4.10 -7.46
N ALA A 30 7.58 -3.82 -7.93
CA ALA A 30 7.36 -2.77 -8.92
C ALA A 30 7.83 -1.41 -8.37
N GLY A 31 8.62 -0.67 -9.14
CA GLY A 31 9.25 0.58 -8.70
C GLY A 31 10.43 0.38 -7.74
N GLY A 32 10.84 -0.86 -7.46
CA GLY A 32 12.01 -1.15 -6.64
C GLY A 32 11.86 -0.74 -5.18
N TYR A 33 10.64 -0.67 -4.64
CA TYR A 33 10.41 -0.37 -3.23
C TYR A 33 9.28 -1.20 -2.62
N SER A 34 9.32 -1.38 -1.31
CA SER A 34 8.25 -2.02 -0.53
C SER A 34 7.67 -1.04 0.49
N ILE A 35 6.47 -0.52 0.25
CA ILE A 35 5.82 0.42 1.19
C ILE A 35 5.38 -0.23 2.51
N GLN A 36 5.39 -1.56 2.58
CA GLN A 36 5.17 -2.34 3.80
C GLN A 36 6.47 -2.64 4.56
N GLY A 37 7.63 -2.39 3.93
CA GLY A 37 8.95 -2.67 4.48
C GLY A 37 9.70 -1.38 4.85
N ALA A 38 11.03 -1.46 4.80
CA ALA A 38 11.94 -0.38 5.17
C ALA A 38 11.75 0.89 4.32
N ALA A 39 11.30 0.75 3.07
CA ALA A 39 11.05 1.90 2.20
C ALA A 39 9.85 2.76 2.64
N SER A 40 9.00 2.29 3.56
CA SER A 40 7.90 3.10 4.12
C SER A 40 8.37 4.45 4.68
N TYR A 41 9.57 4.47 5.27
CA TYR A 41 10.23 5.67 5.78
C TYR A 41 10.52 6.73 4.69
N PHE A 42 10.60 6.34 3.43
CA PHE A 42 10.91 7.25 2.32
C PHE A 42 9.71 8.08 1.85
N PHE A 43 8.49 7.76 2.26
CA PHE A 43 7.27 8.36 1.75
C PHE A 43 6.55 9.23 2.80
N PRO A 44 6.93 10.52 2.95
CA PRO A 44 6.26 11.43 3.89
C PRO A 44 4.81 11.75 3.51
N PHE A 45 4.39 11.42 2.29
CA PHE A 45 3.06 11.77 1.81
C PHE A 45 2.46 10.69 0.91
N ILE A 46 1.19 10.40 1.18
CA ILE A 46 0.30 9.58 0.38
C ILE A 46 -1.03 10.32 0.19
N SER A 47 -1.53 10.33 -1.05
CA SER A 47 -2.87 10.82 -1.39
C SER A 47 -3.59 9.77 -2.21
N GLY A 48 -4.64 9.20 -1.63
CA GLY A 48 -5.40 8.09 -2.22
C GLY A 48 -5.52 6.92 -1.25
N SER A 49 -5.50 5.70 -1.78
CA SER A 49 -5.72 4.47 -1.02
C SER A 49 -4.42 3.72 -0.77
N TYR A 50 -4.02 3.61 0.50
CA TYR A 50 -2.86 2.78 0.88
C TYR A 50 -3.00 1.33 0.42
N SER A 51 -4.19 0.74 0.57
CA SER A 51 -4.46 -0.62 0.12
C SER A 51 -4.27 -0.80 -1.39
N ASN A 52 -4.57 0.25 -2.18
CA ASN A 52 -4.28 0.26 -3.61
C ASN A 52 -2.78 0.21 -3.90
N VAL A 53 -1.95 0.91 -3.11
CA VAL A 53 -0.48 0.83 -3.23
C VAL A 53 0.03 -0.57 -2.90
N VAL A 54 -0.57 -1.23 -1.90
CA VAL A 54 -0.24 -2.62 -1.55
C VAL A 54 -0.68 -3.61 -2.64
N GLY A 55 -1.66 -3.24 -3.48
CA GLY A 55 -2.04 -4.00 -4.67
C GLY A 55 -3.54 -4.30 -4.81
N LEU A 56 -4.38 -3.90 -3.83
CA LEU A 56 -5.83 -4.07 -3.93
C LEU A 56 -6.58 -2.92 -3.23
N PRO A 57 -7.34 -2.09 -3.95
CA PRO A 57 -8.11 -0.99 -3.36
C PRO A 57 -9.31 -1.51 -2.56
N LEU A 58 -9.09 -1.85 -1.29
CA LEU A 58 -10.04 -2.60 -0.46
C LEU A 58 -11.39 -1.91 -0.33
N THR A 59 -11.43 -0.58 -0.19
CA THR A 59 -12.68 0.17 -0.09
C THR A 59 -13.56 -0.04 -1.32
N GLU A 60 -13.00 0.12 -2.51
CA GLU A 60 -13.69 -0.11 -3.77
C GLU A 60 -14.04 -1.58 -3.98
N THR A 61 -13.10 -2.49 -3.71
CA THR A 61 -13.31 -3.94 -3.87
C THR A 61 -14.45 -4.43 -2.97
N VAL A 62 -14.46 -4.06 -1.69
CA VAL A 62 -15.54 -4.43 -0.76
C VAL A 62 -16.86 -3.78 -1.18
N GLY A 63 -16.83 -2.51 -1.60
CA GLY A 63 -18.03 -1.84 -2.11
C GLY A 63 -18.66 -2.56 -3.30
N MET A 64 -17.84 -3.03 -4.25
CA MET A 64 -18.30 -3.82 -5.40
C MET A 64 -18.85 -5.18 -4.99
N LEU A 65 -18.17 -5.89 -4.08
CA LEU A 65 -18.62 -7.17 -3.55
C LEU A 65 -19.98 -7.04 -2.85
N LEU A 66 -20.15 -6.01 -2.01
CA LEU A 66 -21.42 -5.73 -1.35
C LEU A 66 -22.53 -5.40 -2.35
N GLY A 67 -22.21 -4.64 -3.40
CA GLY A 67 -23.16 -4.28 -4.45
C GLY A 67 -23.74 -5.47 -5.22
N ILE A 68 -23.00 -6.59 -5.31
CA ILE A 68 -23.47 -7.84 -5.93
C ILE A 68 -24.07 -8.84 -4.92
N GLY A 69 -24.30 -8.40 -3.67
CA GLY A 69 -24.91 -9.23 -2.63
C GLY A 69 -23.95 -10.14 -1.88
N PHE A 70 -22.64 -9.94 -2.01
CA PHE A 70 -21.65 -10.68 -1.24
C PHE A 70 -21.70 -10.28 0.24
N LYS A 71 -21.67 -11.26 1.15
CA LYS A 71 -21.68 -11.01 2.60
C LYS A 71 -20.27 -10.75 3.11
N ILE A 72 -20.08 -9.69 3.91
CA ILE A 72 -18.78 -9.36 4.49
C ILE A 72 -18.30 -10.51 5.40
N PRO A 73 -17.03 -10.95 5.29
CA PRO A 73 -16.47 -11.97 6.18
C PRO A 73 -16.59 -11.57 7.65
N LYS A 74 -16.97 -12.54 8.51
CA LYS A 74 -17.29 -12.33 9.94
C LYS A 74 -16.18 -11.64 10.75
N PHE A 75 -14.93 -11.59 10.30
CA PHE A 75 -13.85 -10.91 11.01
C PHE A 75 -14.11 -9.39 11.18
N LEU A 76 -14.79 -8.75 10.22
CA LEU A 76 -15.16 -7.33 10.32
C LEU A 76 -16.31 -7.08 11.32
N ASN A 77 -17.11 -8.10 11.65
CA ASN A 77 -18.12 -7.98 12.71
C ASN A 77 -17.49 -7.96 14.11
N ARG A 78 -16.24 -8.40 14.27
CA ARG A 78 -15.55 -8.44 15.57
C ARG A 78 -15.07 -7.05 16.04
N LEU A 79 -15.07 -6.05 15.16
CA LEU A 79 -14.70 -4.66 15.48
C LEU A 79 -15.90 -3.78 15.89
N LYS A 80 -17.11 -4.36 15.94
CA LYS A 80 -18.34 -3.65 16.33
C LYS A 80 -18.79 -3.95 17.77
N ASN A 81 -17.99 -4.69 18.54
CA ASN A 81 -18.22 -4.98 19.97
C ASN A 81 -17.09 -4.40 20.81
#